data_AF-A0A034V905-F1
#
_entry.id   AF-A0A034V905-F1
#
_cell.length_a   1.000
_cell.length_b   1.000
_cell.length_c   1.000
_cell.angle_alpha   90.00
_cell.angle_beta   90.00
_cell.angle_gamma   90.00
#
_symmetry.space_group_name_H-M   'P 1'
#
loop_
_entity.id
_entity.type
_entity.pdbx_description
1 polymer ?
#
loop_
_entity_poly.entity_id
_entity_poly.type
_entity_poly.pdbx_seq_one_letter_code
_entity_poly.pdbx_strand_id
1 'polypeptide(L)'
;MKMLPRQQTAQQQQTQCKNLDFRKRQIDTLKVFNDNVVEVTEQEEYCIHFETSGRTLVLTVQLGVNFPNERPKIVISPTVQHHWVNAATGEVETAPGLLNYSPHSDLGRVVQAIIREFERFPPPIVNSGSPINIPTRAGNANATATPTSIAAKSLDSSNENSPLDSSKSCKLNESSLPNLSTLSLDELKQLDSDPQFFDDFIEEMSVVQHLNEELDSMINQVEIISRENESKETHLVELKRKLSDDVTALKNLGEKCDQLNKKYLKKSEEYAPQHIRVNNCYFLYTLNSAYLVYHGSLENSERNN
;
A
#
# COMPACT_ATOMS: atom_id res chain seq x y z
N MET A 1 39.41 40.92 -24.93
CA MET A 1 38.60 39.68 -25.06
C MET A 1 38.81 38.83 -23.81
N LYS A 2 37.88 38.86 -22.85
CA LYS A 2 37.88 37.97 -21.69
C LYS A 2 37.25 36.64 -22.13
N MET A 3 38.06 35.60 -22.19
CA MET A 3 37.57 34.22 -22.32
C MET A 3 36.97 33.79 -20.98
N LEU A 4 35.66 33.51 -20.96
CA LEU A 4 34.89 32.90 -19.86
C LEU A 4 34.06 31.74 -20.47
N PRO A 5 33.52 30.78 -19.69
CA PRO A 5 34.17 29.55 -19.26
C PRO A 5 33.43 28.31 -19.80
N ARG A 6 34.02 27.55 -20.73
CA ARG A 6 33.44 26.27 -21.21
C ARG A 6 33.74 25.07 -20.30
N GLN A 7 34.70 25.19 -19.38
CA GLN A 7 35.21 24.04 -18.62
C GLN A 7 34.46 23.81 -17.28
N GLN A 8 33.91 24.87 -16.66
CA GLN A 8 33.14 24.77 -15.42
C GLN A 8 31.73 24.18 -15.64
N THR A 9 31.10 24.45 -16.77
CA THR A 9 29.75 23.95 -17.12
C THR A 9 29.71 22.44 -17.34
N ALA A 10 30.76 21.86 -17.96
CA ALA A 10 30.82 20.42 -18.21
C ALA A 10 30.94 19.59 -16.92
N GLN A 11 31.70 20.06 -15.93
CA GLN A 11 31.88 19.36 -14.64
C GLN A 11 30.63 19.45 -13.75
N GLN A 12 29.92 20.59 -13.74
CA GLN A 12 28.63 20.71 -13.05
C GLN A 12 27.57 19.80 -13.68
N GLN A 13 27.49 19.77 -15.01
CA GLN A 13 26.50 18.95 -15.72
C GLN A 13 26.75 17.44 -15.54
N GLN A 14 28.01 17.01 -15.52
CA GLN A 14 28.35 15.60 -15.31
C GLN A 14 28.10 15.14 -13.86
N THR A 15 28.21 16.04 -12.88
CA THR A 15 27.88 15.76 -11.48
C THR A 15 26.36 15.66 -11.29
N GLN A 16 25.60 16.52 -11.96
CA GLN A 16 24.14 16.53 -11.93
C GLN A 16 23.53 15.27 -12.56
N CYS A 17 24.03 14.82 -13.74
CA CYS A 17 23.56 13.58 -14.36
C CYS A 17 23.83 12.34 -13.50
N LYS A 18 25.03 12.24 -12.91
CA LYS A 18 25.35 11.13 -11.99
C LYS A 18 24.42 11.11 -10.77
N ASN A 19 24.06 12.28 -10.25
CA ASN A 19 23.16 12.39 -9.11
C ASN A 19 21.74 11.87 -9.43
N LEU A 20 21.25 12.16 -10.64
CA LEU A 20 19.97 11.63 -11.13
C LEU A 20 19.98 10.10 -11.27
N ASP A 21 21.08 9.51 -11.75
CA ASP A 21 21.21 8.05 -11.85
C ASP A 21 21.16 7.39 -10.46
N PHE A 22 21.85 7.96 -9.47
CA PHE A 22 21.78 7.47 -8.09
C PHE A 22 20.39 7.66 -7.49
N ARG A 23 19.75 8.81 -7.70
CA ARG A 23 18.38 9.07 -7.24
C ARG A 23 17.42 8.03 -7.78
N LYS A 24 17.43 7.82 -9.10
CA LYS A 24 16.57 6.84 -9.77
C LYS A 24 16.79 5.44 -9.21
N ARG A 25 18.06 5.03 -9.03
CA ARG A 25 18.38 3.73 -8.45
C ARG A 25 17.80 3.55 -7.04
N GLN A 26 17.87 4.57 -6.18
CA GLN A 26 17.29 4.49 -4.83
C GLN A 26 15.75 4.40 -4.85
N ILE A 27 15.10 5.11 -5.77
CA ILE A 27 13.65 5.03 -5.97
C ILE A 27 13.26 3.65 -6.50
N ASP A 28 14.06 3.09 -7.42
CA ASP A 28 13.84 1.74 -7.95
C ASP A 28 13.97 0.70 -6.82
N THR A 29 14.96 0.81 -5.92
CA THR A 29 15.04 -0.12 -4.77
C THR A 29 13.88 0.07 -3.81
N LEU A 30 13.42 1.31 -3.58
CA LEU A 30 12.21 1.59 -2.78
C LEU A 30 11.00 0.83 -3.32
N LYS A 31 10.74 0.93 -4.63
CA LYS A 31 9.61 0.27 -5.31
C LYS A 31 9.74 -1.25 -5.38
N VAL A 32 10.95 -1.79 -5.39
CA VAL A 32 11.20 -3.24 -5.46
C VAL A 32 11.10 -3.91 -4.09
N PHE A 33 11.57 -3.26 -3.03
CA PHE A 33 11.63 -3.88 -1.70
C PHE A 33 10.35 -3.70 -0.89
N ASN A 34 9.51 -2.71 -1.21
CA ASN A 34 8.32 -2.38 -0.44
C ASN A 34 7.08 -2.60 -1.29
N ASP A 35 6.05 -3.22 -0.71
CA ASP A 35 4.75 -3.38 -1.35
C ASP A 35 3.93 -2.09 -1.24
N ASN A 36 2.94 -1.92 -2.13
CA ASN A 36 1.98 -0.79 -2.10
C ASN A 36 2.61 0.62 -2.11
N VAL A 37 3.73 0.79 -2.83
CA VAL A 37 4.36 2.10 -3.06
C VAL A 37 3.55 2.90 -4.08
N VAL A 38 3.02 4.04 -3.66
CA VAL A 38 2.29 5.01 -4.48
C VAL A 38 3.18 6.23 -4.69
N GLU A 39 3.46 6.55 -5.95
CA GLU A 39 4.15 7.79 -6.32
C GLU A 39 3.15 8.95 -6.31
N VAL A 40 3.34 9.90 -5.38
CA VAL A 40 2.47 11.07 -5.22
C VAL A 40 2.99 12.21 -6.08
N THR A 41 4.29 12.51 -5.95
CA THR A 41 4.98 13.53 -6.72
C THR A 41 6.23 12.91 -7.33
N GLU A 42 6.34 12.97 -8.66
CA GLU A 42 7.43 12.32 -9.38
C GLU A 42 8.79 12.78 -8.84
N GLN A 43 9.64 11.80 -8.53
CA GLN A 43 10.97 12.00 -7.95
C GLN A 43 11.01 12.71 -6.59
N GLU A 44 9.90 13.13 -5.98
CA GLU A 44 9.90 13.93 -4.74
C GLU A 44 9.17 13.23 -3.58
N GLU A 45 8.04 12.56 -3.83
CA GLU A 45 7.18 12.05 -2.75
C GLU A 45 6.58 10.69 -3.08
N TYR A 46 6.75 9.76 -2.15
CA TYR A 46 6.28 8.37 -2.26
C TYR A 46 5.59 7.95 -0.96
N CYS A 47 4.40 7.35 -1.07
CA CYS A 47 3.64 6.82 0.07
C CYS A 47 3.64 5.29 0.05
N ILE A 48 3.87 4.66 1.20
CA ILE A 48 3.88 3.21 1.36
C ILE A 48 2.79 2.83 2.36
N HIS A 49 1.84 2.01 1.92
CA HIS A 49 0.72 1.56 2.73
C HIS A 49 1.00 0.16 3.28
N PHE A 50 0.88 0.00 4.60
CA PHE A 50 1.09 -1.28 5.26
C PHE A 50 0.13 -1.43 6.44
N GLU A 51 -0.12 -2.67 6.84
CA GLU A 51 -1.02 -2.97 7.95
C GLU A 51 -0.24 -3.55 9.14
N THR A 52 -0.56 -3.08 10.34
CA THR A 52 0.08 -3.54 11.57
C THR A 52 -1.00 -3.68 12.64
N SER A 53 -1.17 -4.89 13.19
CA SER A 53 -2.20 -5.21 14.19
C SER A 53 -3.63 -4.79 13.80
N GLY A 54 -4.00 -4.97 12.52
CA GLY A 54 -5.32 -4.62 12.00
C GLY A 54 -5.53 -3.13 11.77
N ARG A 55 -4.46 -2.32 11.78
CA ARG A 55 -4.49 -0.88 11.51
C ARG A 55 -3.68 -0.58 10.26
N THR A 56 -4.24 0.25 9.37
CA THR A 56 -3.52 0.73 8.18
C THR A 56 -2.67 1.94 8.56
N LEU A 57 -1.37 1.85 8.29
CA LEU A 57 -0.39 2.91 8.48
C LEU A 57 0.18 3.31 7.12
N VAL A 58 0.52 4.59 6.98
CA VAL A 58 1.12 5.15 5.77
C VAL A 58 2.47 5.75 6.11
N LEU A 59 3.50 5.31 5.40
CA LEU A 59 4.83 5.91 5.46
C LEU A 59 5.03 6.83 4.25
N THR A 60 5.20 8.12 4.49
CA THR A 60 5.49 9.12 3.46
C THR A 60 6.99 9.38 3.40
N VAL A 61 7.60 9.12 2.25
CA VAL A 61 9.01 9.35 1.95
C VAL A 61 9.13 10.58 1.07
N GLN A 62 9.80 11.60 1.59
CA GLN A 62 10.05 12.88 0.92
C GLN A 62 11.53 12.99 0.56
N LEU A 63 11.82 13.20 -0.72
CA LEU A 63 13.15 13.25 -1.30
C LEU A 63 13.49 14.70 -1.67
N GLY A 64 14.38 15.33 -0.90
CA GLY A 64 14.82 16.70 -1.18
C GLY A 64 15.55 16.87 -2.52
N VAL A 65 15.74 18.11 -2.96
CA VAL A 65 16.43 18.45 -4.22
C VAL A 65 17.89 17.98 -4.25
N ASN A 66 18.52 17.83 -3.07
CA ASN A 66 19.91 17.37 -2.95
C ASN A 66 20.02 15.85 -2.71
N PHE A 67 18.91 15.12 -2.64
CA PHE A 67 18.93 13.67 -2.49
C PHE A 67 19.58 13.02 -3.73
N PRO A 68 20.51 12.06 -3.57
CA PRO A 68 20.77 11.26 -2.37
C PRO A 68 21.88 11.77 -1.44
N ASN A 69 22.45 12.96 -1.68
CA ASN A 69 23.46 13.54 -0.78
C ASN A 69 22.88 14.06 0.54
N GLU A 70 21.61 14.42 0.51
CA GLU A 70 20.82 14.74 1.68
C GLU A 70 19.95 13.53 2.08
N ARG A 71 19.79 13.31 3.39
CA ARG A 71 18.96 12.21 3.89
C ARG A 71 17.48 12.44 3.50
N PRO A 72 16.74 11.39 3.13
CA PRO A 72 15.31 11.50 2.90
C PRO A 72 14.59 11.82 4.21
N LYS A 73 13.45 12.51 4.12
CA LYS A 73 12.55 12.70 5.25
C LYS A 73 11.47 11.62 5.21
N ILE A 74 11.21 10.97 6.34
CA ILE A 74 10.25 9.87 6.44
C ILE A 74 9.25 10.23 7.54
N VAL A 75 7.96 10.20 7.22
CA VAL A 75 6.86 10.54 8.15
C VAL A 75 5.86 9.40 8.18
N ILE A 76 5.36 9.04 9.35
CA ILE A 76 4.29 8.06 9.53
C ILE A 76 2.97 8.72 9.88
N SER A 77 1.90 8.24 9.25
CA SER A 77 0.52 8.67 9.50
C SER A 77 -0.41 7.47 9.65
N PRO A 78 -1.31 7.42 10.65
CA PRO A 78 -1.42 8.33 11.80
C PRO A 78 -0.17 8.32 12.70
N THR A 79 0.00 9.33 13.57
CA THR A 79 1.19 9.42 14.45
C THR A 79 1.18 8.31 15.50
N VAL A 80 2.36 7.72 15.72
CA VAL A 80 2.52 6.57 16.62
C VAL A 80 3.54 6.85 17.72
N GLN A 81 3.38 6.21 18.87
CA GLN A 81 4.34 6.28 19.96
C GLN A 81 5.40 5.19 19.76
N HIS A 82 6.56 5.58 19.23
CA HIS A 82 7.68 4.67 19.01
C HIS A 82 9.01 5.39 19.24
N HIS A 83 10.04 4.71 19.74
CA HIS A 83 11.35 5.35 20.00
C HIS A 83 11.99 5.94 18.73
N TRP A 84 11.65 5.38 17.55
CA TRP A 84 12.10 5.90 16.25
C TRP A 84 11.32 7.10 15.72
N VAL A 85 10.13 7.35 16.26
CA VAL A 85 9.18 8.32 15.72
C VAL A 85 9.01 9.48 16.69
N ASN A 86 9.09 10.69 16.17
CA ASN A 86 8.72 11.88 16.91
C ASN A 86 7.19 11.92 17.04
N ALA A 87 6.68 11.73 18.26
CA ALA A 87 5.24 11.66 18.54
C ALA A 87 4.46 12.92 18.14
N ALA A 88 5.10 14.09 18.09
CA ALA A 88 4.45 15.35 17.74
C ALA A 88 4.32 15.57 16.22
N THR A 89 5.29 15.10 15.44
CA THR A 89 5.35 15.34 13.98
C THR A 89 5.09 14.10 13.14
N GLY A 90 5.18 12.90 13.72
CA GLY A 90 5.20 11.64 12.99
C GLY A 90 6.51 11.39 12.23
N GLU A 91 7.52 12.22 12.38
CA GLU A 91 8.80 12.06 11.66
C GLU A 91 9.63 10.93 12.26
N VAL A 92 10.17 10.05 11.41
CA VAL A 92 11.09 9.00 11.81
C VAL A 92 12.49 9.62 11.93
N GLU A 93 13.02 9.75 13.14
CA GLU A 93 14.30 10.45 13.38
C GLU A 93 15.43 9.53 13.82
N THR A 94 15.14 8.51 14.63
CA THR A 94 16.17 7.68 15.28
C THR A 94 16.30 6.26 14.73
N ALA A 95 15.61 5.95 13.62
CA ALA A 95 15.75 4.67 12.94
C ALA A 95 17.22 4.45 12.48
N PRO A 96 17.89 3.33 12.83
CA PRO A 96 19.33 3.16 12.63
C PRO A 96 19.81 3.34 11.19
N GLY A 97 19.03 2.89 10.20
CA GLY A 97 19.35 3.02 8.78
C GLY A 97 19.21 4.45 8.24
N LEU A 98 18.36 5.26 8.88
CA LEU A 98 18.14 6.66 8.52
C LEU A 98 19.14 7.58 9.24
N LEU A 99 19.47 7.28 10.50
CA LEU A 99 20.45 8.02 11.29
C LEU A 99 21.85 7.95 10.66
N ASN A 100 22.21 6.77 10.15
CA ASN A 100 23.48 6.52 9.47
C ASN A 100 23.34 6.57 7.93
N TYR A 101 22.38 7.33 7.43
CA TYR A 101 22.15 7.44 6.00
C TYR A 101 23.38 7.99 5.28
N SER A 102 23.70 7.36 4.14
CA SER A 102 24.72 7.81 3.20
C SER A 102 24.15 7.72 1.78
N PRO A 103 24.74 8.40 0.78
CA PRO A 103 24.31 8.26 -0.62
C PRO A 103 24.38 6.83 -1.17
N HIS A 104 25.12 5.95 -0.49
CA HIS A 104 25.28 4.54 -0.82
C HIS A 104 24.35 3.61 -0.02
N SER A 105 23.60 4.13 0.95
CA SER A 105 22.59 3.39 1.69
C SER A 105 21.47 2.96 0.73
N ASP A 106 20.86 1.81 0.93
CA ASP A 106 19.73 1.36 0.11
C ASP A 106 18.42 1.84 0.73
N LEU A 107 17.76 2.81 0.08
CA LEU A 107 16.53 3.43 0.57
C LEU A 107 15.43 2.39 0.80
N GLY A 108 15.25 1.46 -0.14
CA GLY A 108 14.26 0.40 -0.02
C GLY A 108 14.47 -0.47 1.21
N ARG A 109 15.73 -0.82 1.53
CA ARG A 109 16.04 -1.58 2.76
C ARG A 109 15.86 -0.78 4.03
N VAL A 110 16.18 0.52 4.02
CA VAL A 110 15.97 1.40 5.17
C VAL A 110 14.48 1.49 5.50
N VAL A 111 13.64 1.73 4.49
CA VAL A 111 12.18 1.81 4.66
C VAL A 111 11.59 0.46 5.08
N GLN A 112 12.01 -0.65 4.45
CA GLN A 112 11.54 -1.98 4.83
C GLN A 112 11.90 -2.34 6.28
N ALA A 113 13.08 -1.94 6.76
CA ALA A 113 13.49 -2.18 8.14
C ALA A 113 12.61 -1.40 9.13
N ILE A 114 12.18 -0.18 8.76
CA ILE A 114 11.23 0.62 9.55
C ILE A 114 9.86 -0.07 9.60
N ILE A 115 9.33 -0.50 8.45
CA ILE A 115 8.05 -1.22 8.37
C ILE A 115 8.08 -2.49 9.23
N ARG A 116 9.13 -3.30 9.10
CA ARG A 116 9.28 -4.54 9.87
C ARG A 116 9.38 -4.31 11.38
N GLU A 117 9.97 -3.21 11.81
CA GLU A 117 10.00 -2.86 13.23
C GLU A 117 8.58 -2.59 13.74
N PHE A 118 7.78 -1.84 12.98
CA PHE A 118 6.39 -1.56 13.36
C PHE A 118 5.52 -2.82 13.32
N GLU A 119 5.68 -3.70 12.34
CA GLU A 119 4.99 -4.99 12.29
C GLU A 119 5.36 -5.90 13.48
N ARG A 120 6.65 -5.89 13.87
CA ARG A 120 7.16 -6.71 14.97
C ARG A 120 6.79 -6.14 16.34
N PHE A 121 6.79 -4.82 16.47
CA PHE A 121 6.46 -4.09 17.69
C PHE A 121 5.42 -3.00 17.39
N PRO A 122 4.14 -3.39 17.27
CA PRO A 122 3.04 -2.50 16.92
C PRO A 122 2.97 -1.28 17.84
N PRO A 123 3.27 -0.06 17.36
CA PRO A 123 3.27 1.11 18.21
C PRO A 123 1.83 1.59 18.47
N PRO A 124 1.48 2.02 19.70
CA PRO A 124 0.17 2.60 19.97
C PRO A 124 0.03 3.96 19.27
N ILE A 125 -1.16 4.23 18.71
CA ILE A 125 -1.46 5.51 18.04
C ILE A 125 -1.60 6.60 19.12
N VAL A 126 -0.98 7.75 18.89
CA VAL A 126 -1.14 8.92 19.77
C VAL A 126 -2.47 9.59 19.39
N ASN A 127 -3.56 9.13 19.99
CA ASN A 127 -4.85 9.77 19.81
C ASN A 127 -4.83 11.10 20.59
N SER A 128 -4.76 12.24 19.89
CA SER A 128 -4.89 13.57 20.50
C SER A 128 -6.35 13.78 20.94
N GLY A 129 -6.70 13.24 22.10
CA GLY A 129 -8.02 13.43 22.70
C GLY A 129 -8.41 12.33 23.69
N SER A 130 -7.91 12.45 24.93
CA SER A 130 -8.49 12.00 26.22
C SER A 130 -7.41 11.43 27.17
N PRO A 131 -7.33 11.89 28.43
CA PRO A 131 -6.33 11.42 29.39
C PRO A 131 -6.87 10.21 30.15
N ILE A 132 -6.33 9.01 29.92
CA ILE A 132 -6.56 7.88 30.83
C ILE A 132 -5.24 7.17 31.14
N ASN A 133 -4.93 7.21 32.43
CA ASN A 133 -3.97 6.43 33.21
C ASN A 133 -3.32 5.22 32.53
N ILE A 134 -1.98 5.23 32.48
CA ILE A 134 -1.17 4.01 32.42
C ILE A 134 -0.17 4.06 33.58
N PRO A 135 -0.10 3.02 34.44
CA PRO A 135 0.85 2.98 35.53
C PRO A 135 2.27 2.78 35.00
N THR A 136 3.16 3.67 35.42
CA THR A 136 4.60 3.59 35.25
C THR A 136 5.12 2.32 35.93
N ARG A 137 5.76 1.42 35.19
CA ARG A 137 6.65 0.41 35.77
C ARG A 137 8.01 0.45 35.06
N ALA A 138 8.91 1.21 35.67
CA ALA A 138 10.34 1.14 35.43
C ALA A 138 10.90 -0.19 35.96
N GLY A 139 11.89 -0.77 35.26
CA GLY A 139 12.64 -1.91 35.77
C GLY A 139 13.46 -2.70 34.76
N ASN A 140 14.57 -2.08 34.33
CA ASN A 140 15.91 -2.66 34.09
C ASN A 140 16.19 -3.74 33.01
N ALA A 141 17.27 -3.43 32.27
CA ALA A 141 18.00 -4.26 31.33
C ALA A 141 18.89 -5.34 31.99
N ASN A 142 19.06 -6.49 31.34
CA ASN A 142 20.33 -6.94 30.73
C ASN A 142 20.35 -8.45 30.34
N ALA A 143 20.99 -8.69 29.19
CA ALA A 143 21.88 -9.82 28.86
C ALA A 143 21.33 -11.22 28.46
N THR A 144 21.51 -11.52 27.16
CA THR A 144 22.40 -12.59 26.62
C THR A 144 21.89 -14.05 26.46
N ALA A 145 22.06 -14.51 25.19
CA ALA A 145 22.34 -15.87 24.70
C ALA A 145 21.22 -16.92 24.45
N THR A 146 20.84 -17.02 23.15
CA THR A 146 20.79 -18.21 22.25
C THR A 146 20.05 -19.51 22.69
N PRO A 147 19.92 -20.53 21.81
CA PRO A 147 18.66 -20.92 21.16
C PRO A 147 18.17 -22.30 21.66
N THR A 148 16.97 -22.78 21.26
CA THR A 148 16.70 -24.19 20.87
C THR A 148 15.22 -24.42 20.47
N SER A 149 15.10 -25.08 19.31
CA SER A 149 13.99 -25.84 18.72
C SER A 149 12.99 -26.53 19.65
N ILE A 150 11.69 -26.51 19.27
CA ILE A 150 10.78 -27.66 19.02
C ILE A 150 9.34 -27.12 18.91
N ALA A 151 8.67 -27.16 17.76
CA ALA A 151 8.06 -28.29 17.05
C ALA A 151 6.65 -28.67 17.56
N ALA A 152 5.74 -28.76 16.57
CA ALA A 152 4.52 -29.56 16.49
C ALA A 152 3.24 -28.99 17.15
N LYS A 153 2.20 -28.73 16.33
CA LYS A 153 0.99 -29.59 16.08
C LYS A 153 0.06 -29.58 17.31
N SER A 154 -1.23 -29.35 17.24
CA SER A 154 -2.26 -29.65 16.23
C SER A 154 -3.63 -29.14 16.75
N LEU A 155 -4.61 -29.01 15.83
CA LEU A 155 -6.02 -29.49 15.89
C LEU A 155 -6.63 -29.71 17.29
N ASP A 156 -7.89 -29.45 17.63
CA ASP A 156 -9.17 -29.17 16.95
C ASP A 156 -10.21 -29.25 18.11
N SER A 157 -11.41 -28.74 17.85
CA SER A 157 -12.68 -29.14 18.47
C SER A 157 -13.05 -28.60 19.85
N SER A 158 -14.03 -27.69 19.78
CA SER A 158 -15.29 -27.68 20.55
C SER A 158 -15.33 -28.50 21.84
N ASN A 159 -15.56 -27.80 22.95
CA ASN A 159 -16.54 -28.26 23.92
C ASN A 159 -17.14 -27.06 24.64
N GLU A 160 -18.48 -27.03 24.63
CA GLU A 160 -19.26 -26.36 25.65
C GLU A 160 -18.75 -26.75 27.04
N ASN A 161 -18.60 -25.76 27.90
CA ASN A 161 -18.85 -25.86 29.33
C ASN A 161 -18.71 -24.46 29.92
N SER A 162 -19.85 -23.83 30.22
CA SER A 162 -19.93 -23.00 31.42
C SER A 162 -19.56 -23.87 32.62
N PRO A 163 -18.70 -23.37 33.50
CA PRO A 163 -19.23 -23.10 34.83
C PRO A 163 -18.76 -21.75 35.35
N LEU A 164 -19.66 -21.17 36.14
CA LEU A 164 -19.46 -20.10 37.10
C LEU A 164 -18.00 -19.91 37.52
N ASP A 165 -17.46 -18.70 37.32
CA ASP A 165 -16.56 -18.14 38.31
C ASP A 165 -17.11 -16.80 38.80
N SER A 166 -17.54 -16.87 40.04
CA SER A 166 -17.97 -15.76 40.86
C SER A 166 -16.81 -14.80 41.13
N SER A 167 -17.15 -13.56 41.49
CA SER A 167 -16.28 -12.57 42.13
C SER A 167 -15.44 -11.65 41.23
N LYS A 168 -16.07 -11.09 40.19
CA LYS A 168 -15.99 -9.62 40.05
C LYS A 168 -17.05 -9.03 40.96
N SER A 169 -16.65 -8.67 42.17
CA SER A 169 -17.40 -7.72 42.98
C SER A 169 -17.54 -6.45 42.14
N CYS A 170 -18.68 -6.31 41.47
CA CYS A 170 -19.24 -5.01 41.22
C CYS A 170 -19.34 -4.36 42.59
N LYS A 171 -18.41 -3.46 42.90
CA LYS A 171 -18.68 -2.43 43.90
C LYS A 171 -19.84 -1.62 43.33
N LEU A 172 -21.06 -2.08 43.58
CA LEU A 172 -22.23 -1.25 43.52
C LEU A 172 -22.00 -0.23 44.62
N ASN A 173 -21.43 0.90 44.23
CA ASN A 173 -21.40 2.07 45.08
C ASN A 173 -22.86 2.32 45.42
N GLU A 174 -23.19 2.25 46.71
CA GLU A 174 -24.53 2.44 47.27
C GLU A 174 -25.14 3.82 46.92
N SER A 175 -24.36 4.68 46.24
CA SER A 175 -24.75 5.96 45.65
C SER A 175 -25.26 5.88 44.20
N SER A 176 -25.41 4.68 43.61
CA SER A 176 -25.74 4.51 42.18
C SER A 176 -27.24 4.48 41.86
N LEU A 177 -28.11 4.60 42.85
CA LEU A 177 -29.55 4.82 42.66
C LEU A 177 -29.86 6.26 43.04
N PRO A 178 -29.58 7.23 42.14
CA PRO A 178 -29.94 8.61 42.41
C PRO A 178 -31.46 8.66 42.54
N ASN A 179 -31.95 9.39 43.54
CA ASN A 179 -33.35 9.78 43.72
C ASN A 179 -34.25 8.88 44.60
N LEU A 180 -33.82 7.69 45.05
CA LEU A 180 -34.61 6.95 46.07
C LEU A 180 -34.62 7.66 47.43
N SER A 181 -33.51 8.32 47.79
CA SER A 181 -33.36 9.07 49.04
C SER A 181 -34.10 10.41 49.06
N THR A 182 -34.64 10.85 47.91
CA THR A 182 -35.40 12.10 47.79
C THR A 182 -36.91 11.89 47.82
N LEU A 183 -37.39 10.65 47.80
CA LEU A 183 -38.81 10.30 47.89
C LEU A 183 -39.31 10.31 49.35
N SER A 184 -40.57 10.68 49.55
CA SER A 184 -41.23 10.60 50.85
C SER A 184 -41.61 9.16 51.23
N LEU A 185 -41.89 8.90 52.52
CA LEU A 185 -42.22 7.56 53.03
C LEU A 185 -43.47 6.96 52.35
N ASP A 186 -44.44 7.81 52.02
CA ASP A 186 -45.69 7.40 51.36
C ASP A 186 -45.44 7.05 49.89
N GLU A 187 -44.62 7.84 49.18
CA GLU A 187 -44.21 7.54 47.79
C GLU A 187 -43.34 6.29 47.71
N LEU A 188 -42.46 6.07 48.70
CA LEU A 188 -41.63 4.87 48.77
C LEU A 188 -42.46 3.60 48.97
N LYS A 189 -43.53 3.69 49.78
CA LYS A 189 -44.47 2.60 49.99
C LYS A 189 -45.33 2.35 48.75
N GLN A 190 -45.68 3.42 48.04
CA GLN A 190 -46.38 3.33 46.75
C GLN A 190 -45.48 2.66 45.70
N LEU A 191 -44.19 2.98 45.66
CA LEU A 191 -43.19 2.35 44.78
C LEU A 191 -43.09 0.82 44.96
N ASP A 192 -43.25 0.34 46.20
CA ASP A 192 -43.24 -1.10 46.53
C ASP A 192 -44.59 -1.79 46.25
N SER A 193 -45.69 -1.04 46.30
CA SER A 193 -47.06 -1.58 46.20
C SER A 193 -47.66 -1.46 44.80
N ASP A 194 -47.18 -0.52 43.97
CA ASP A 194 -47.73 -0.18 42.66
C ASP A 194 -46.64 -0.32 41.57
N PRO A 195 -46.69 -1.38 40.74
CA PRO A 195 -45.68 -1.62 39.70
C PRO A 195 -45.71 -0.57 38.58
N GLN A 196 -46.85 0.10 38.36
CA GLN A 196 -46.97 1.11 37.31
C GLN A 196 -46.25 2.40 37.72
N PHE A 197 -46.41 2.79 38.99
CA PHE A 197 -45.68 3.91 39.58
C PHE A 197 -44.16 3.65 39.66
N PHE A 198 -43.76 2.39 39.84
CA PHE A 198 -42.35 1.99 39.77
C PHE A 198 -41.76 2.14 38.37
N ASP A 199 -42.46 1.64 37.34
CA ASP A 199 -42.00 1.75 35.94
C ASP A 199 -41.85 3.22 35.52
N ASP A 200 -42.84 4.07 35.85
CA ASP A 200 -42.80 5.51 35.60
C ASP A 200 -41.59 6.17 36.30
N PHE A 201 -41.31 5.80 37.55
CA PHE A 201 -40.17 6.33 38.30
C PHE A 201 -38.81 5.92 37.69
N ILE A 202 -38.70 4.68 37.20
CA ILE A 202 -37.48 4.20 36.54
C ILE A 202 -37.28 4.89 35.19
N GLU A 203 -38.34 5.14 34.44
CA GLU A 203 -38.28 5.88 33.17
C GLU A 203 -37.93 7.37 33.39
N GLU A 204 -38.35 7.96 34.51
CA GLU A 204 -38.01 9.34 34.89
C GLU A 204 -36.58 9.48 35.44
N MET A 205 -35.90 8.37 35.76
CA MET A 205 -34.54 8.41 36.30
C MET A 205 -33.54 8.92 35.25
N SER A 206 -32.80 9.97 35.61
CA SER A 206 -31.81 10.62 34.73
C SER A 206 -30.75 9.66 34.16
N VAL A 207 -30.38 8.63 34.93
CA VAL A 207 -29.43 7.60 34.48
C VAL A 207 -30.02 6.76 33.35
N VAL A 208 -31.31 6.40 33.43
CA VAL A 208 -32.00 5.61 32.41
C VAL A 208 -32.20 6.45 31.15
N GLN A 209 -32.60 7.71 31.30
CA GLN A 209 -32.73 8.65 30.17
C GLN A 209 -31.39 8.83 29.44
N HIS A 210 -30.29 9.05 30.17
CA HIS A 210 -28.97 9.22 29.55
C HIS A 210 -28.50 7.96 28.80
N LEU A 211 -28.74 6.77 29.36
CA LEU A 211 -28.40 5.51 28.69
C LEU A 211 -29.26 5.27 27.44
N ASN A 212 -30.53 5.64 27.46
CA ASN A 212 -31.41 5.57 26.29
C ASN A 212 -30.95 6.55 25.20
N GLU A 213 -30.56 7.78 25.56
CA GLU A 213 -29.98 8.75 24.63
C GLU A 213 -28.68 8.24 24.00
N GLU A 214 -27.81 7.58 24.79
CA GLU A 214 -26.57 6.98 24.30
C GLU A 214 -26.86 5.81 23.34
N LEU A 215 -27.87 4.99 23.65
CA LEU A 215 -28.32 3.91 22.78
C LEU A 215 -28.86 4.43 21.45
N ASP A 216 -29.74 5.44 21.48
CA ASP A 216 -30.30 6.07 20.29
C ASP A 216 -29.20 6.73 19.44
N SER A 217 -28.24 7.38 20.09
CA SER A 217 -27.06 7.94 19.42
C SER A 217 -26.25 6.84 18.71
N MET A 218 -26.02 5.71 19.37
CA MET A 218 -25.30 4.58 18.80
C MET A 218 -26.05 3.94 17.62
N ILE A 219 -27.37 3.80 17.72
CA ILE A 219 -28.23 3.30 16.64
C ILE A 219 -28.12 4.20 15.42
N ASN A 220 -28.24 5.52 15.62
CA ASN A 220 -28.08 6.49 14.54
C ASN A 220 -26.69 6.42 13.90
N GLN A 221 -25.65 6.26 14.71
CA GLN A 221 -24.27 6.13 14.22
C GLN A 221 -24.10 4.87 13.37
N VAL A 222 -24.66 3.73 13.80
CA VAL A 222 -24.63 2.47 13.04
C VAL A 222 -25.38 2.62 11.72
N GLU A 223 -26.54 3.28 11.71
CA GLU A 223 -27.30 3.52 10.48
C GLU A 223 -26.51 4.39 9.49
N ILE A 224 -25.87 5.46 9.96
CA ILE A 224 -25.03 6.34 9.13
C ILE A 224 -23.86 5.55 8.53
N ILE A 225 -23.14 4.78 9.36
CA ILE A 225 -22.00 3.96 8.90
C ILE A 225 -22.47 2.95 7.86
N SER A 226 -23.61 2.31 8.08
CA SER A 226 -24.17 1.32 7.16
C SER A 226 -24.47 1.94 5.80
N ARG A 227 -25.10 3.12 5.78
CA ARG A 227 -25.41 3.88 4.55
C ARG A 227 -24.15 4.33 3.82
N GLU A 228 -23.14 4.80 4.54
CA GLU A 228 -21.85 5.18 3.95
C GLU A 228 -21.11 3.96 3.37
N ASN A 229 -21.18 2.81 4.06
CA ASN A 229 -20.57 1.58 3.63
C ASN A 229 -21.20 1.05 2.34
N GLU A 230 -22.54 1.07 2.24
CA GLU A 230 -23.27 0.70 1.02
C GLU A 230 -22.92 1.62 -0.17
N SER A 231 -22.76 2.92 0.08
CA SER A 231 -22.30 3.88 -0.94
C SER A 231 -20.87 3.58 -1.42
N LYS A 232 -19.95 3.30 -0.49
CA LYS A 232 -18.56 2.90 -0.82
C LYS A 232 -18.53 1.61 -1.61
N GLU A 233 -19.33 0.61 -1.24
CA GLU A 233 -19.45 -0.64 -1.98
C GLU A 233 -19.92 -0.41 -3.41
N THR A 234 -20.95 0.41 -3.61
CA THR A 234 -21.45 0.77 -4.95
C THR A 234 -20.34 1.41 -5.80
N HIS A 235 -19.57 2.34 -5.22
CA HIS A 235 -18.45 2.98 -5.92
C HIS A 235 -17.32 2.00 -6.25
N LEU A 236 -16.98 1.07 -5.35
CA LEU A 236 -15.99 0.03 -5.59
C LEU A 236 -16.40 -0.93 -6.71
N VAL A 237 -17.68 -1.34 -6.73
CA VAL A 237 -18.24 -2.17 -7.81
C VAL A 237 -18.12 -1.46 -9.15
N GLU A 238 -18.44 -0.17 -9.21
CA GLU A 238 -18.32 0.64 -10.42
C GLU A 238 -16.86 0.80 -10.89
N LEU A 239 -15.92 1.06 -9.98
CA LEU A 239 -14.48 1.11 -10.33
C LEU A 239 -13.99 -0.24 -10.85
N LYS A 240 -14.37 -1.34 -10.18
CA LYS A 240 -14.00 -2.69 -10.60
C LYS A 240 -14.53 -3.00 -11.99
N ARG A 241 -15.75 -2.57 -12.30
CA ARG A 241 -16.35 -2.70 -13.63
C ARG A 241 -15.55 -1.92 -14.67
N LYS A 242 -15.28 -0.63 -14.43
CA LYS A 242 -14.45 0.20 -15.34
C LYS A 242 -13.07 -0.40 -15.59
N LEU A 243 -12.40 -0.85 -14.53
CA LEU A 243 -11.10 -1.50 -14.66
C LEU A 243 -11.18 -2.78 -15.51
N SER A 244 -12.23 -3.59 -15.32
CA SER A 244 -12.46 -4.78 -16.14
C SER A 244 -12.68 -4.44 -17.62
N ASP A 245 -13.44 -3.36 -17.88
CA ASP A 245 -13.69 -2.86 -19.23
C ASP A 245 -12.37 -2.38 -19.88
N ASP A 246 -11.56 -1.60 -19.16
CA ASP A 246 -10.25 -1.10 -19.63
C ASP A 246 -9.26 -2.23 -19.88
N VAL A 247 -9.20 -3.24 -19.00
CA VAL A 247 -8.37 -4.43 -19.19
C VAL A 247 -8.78 -5.18 -20.47
N THR A 248 -10.09 -5.31 -20.70
CA THR A 248 -10.62 -5.96 -21.91
C THR A 248 -10.29 -5.15 -23.16
N ALA A 249 -10.42 -3.82 -23.11
CA ALA A 249 -10.08 -2.93 -24.21
C ALA A 249 -8.57 -3.00 -24.54
N LEU A 250 -7.71 -2.98 -23.52
CA LEU A 250 -6.26 -3.06 -23.68
C LEU A 250 -5.84 -4.40 -24.28
N LYS A 251 -6.44 -5.51 -23.83
CA LYS A 251 -6.23 -6.83 -24.42
C LYS A 251 -6.58 -6.85 -25.90
N ASN A 252 -7.78 -6.37 -26.26
CA ASN A 252 -8.22 -6.31 -27.66
C ASN A 252 -7.31 -5.41 -28.52
N LEU A 253 -6.80 -4.31 -27.96
CA LEU A 253 -5.86 -3.43 -28.65
C LEU A 253 -4.49 -4.11 -28.83
N GLY A 254 -4.00 -4.83 -27.83
CA GLY A 254 -2.79 -5.65 -27.90
C GLY A 254 -2.89 -6.70 -29.01
N GLU A 255 -3.99 -7.45 -29.05
CA GLU A 255 -4.24 -8.44 -30.12
C GLU A 255 -4.27 -7.80 -31.51
N LYS A 256 -4.87 -6.60 -31.66
CA LYS A 256 -4.83 -5.84 -32.93
C LYS A 256 -3.42 -5.41 -33.30
N CYS A 257 -2.64 -4.94 -32.32
CA CYS A 257 -1.24 -4.55 -32.54
C CYS A 257 -0.42 -5.73 -33.04
N ASP A 258 -0.53 -6.89 -32.39
CA ASP A 258 0.15 -8.11 -32.79
C ASP A 258 -0.25 -8.58 -34.19
N GLN A 259 -1.55 -8.51 -34.52
CA GLN A 259 -2.04 -8.83 -35.85
C GLN A 259 -1.47 -7.91 -36.93
N LEU A 260 -1.45 -6.60 -36.68
CA LEU A 260 -0.86 -5.63 -37.61
C LEU A 260 0.65 -5.84 -37.74
N ASN A 261 1.34 -6.06 -36.62
CA ASN A 261 2.78 -6.29 -36.63
C ASN A 261 3.15 -7.56 -37.41
N LYS A 262 2.40 -8.66 -37.26
CA LYS A 262 2.56 -9.88 -38.08
C LYS A 262 2.40 -9.59 -39.57
N LYS A 263 1.40 -8.79 -39.96
CA LYS A 263 1.21 -8.39 -41.37
C LYS A 263 2.37 -7.54 -41.89
N TYR A 264 2.84 -6.58 -41.09
CA TYR A 264 3.97 -5.74 -41.42
C TYR A 264 5.25 -6.56 -41.61
N LEU A 265 5.53 -7.48 -40.68
CA LEU A 265 6.71 -8.34 -40.74
C LEU A 265 6.70 -9.21 -41.99
N LYS A 266 5.57 -9.89 -42.28
CA LYS A 266 5.41 -10.70 -43.50
C LYS A 266 5.67 -9.87 -44.76
N LYS A 267 5.11 -8.66 -44.81
CA LYS A 267 5.34 -7.75 -45.94
C LYS A 267 6.81 -7.32 -46.03
N SER A 268 7.44 -7.01 -44.89
CA SER A 268 8.85 -6.64 -44.86
C SER A 268 9.79 -7.77 -45.33
N GLU A 269 9.46 -9.03 -45.04
CA GLU A 269 10.20 -10.21 -45.51
C GLU A 269 10.06 -10.42 -47.02
N GLU A 270 8.85 -10.21 -47.56
CA GLU A 270 8.56 -10.29 -49.00
C GLU A 270 9.33 -9.23 -49.79
N TYR A 271 9.38 -7.99 -49.28
CA TYR A 271 10.12 -6.89 -49.91
C TYR A 271 11.57 -6.77 -49.43
N ALA A 272 12.08 -7.75 -48.69
CA ALA A 272 13.45 -7.71 -48.22
C ALA A 272 14.41 -7.73 -49.43
N PRO A 273 15.47 -6.90 -49.44
CA PRO A 273 16.36 -6.79 -50.60
C PRO A 273 16.97 -8.11 -51.05
N GLN A 274 17.17 -9.06 -50.13
CA GLN A 274 17.63 -10.41 -50.45
C GLN A 274 16.60 -11.21 -51.26
N HIS A 275 15.31 -11.09 -50.96
CA HIS A 275 14.24 -11.83 -51.63
C HIS A 275 14.04 -11.33 -53.06
N ILE A 276 14.06 -10.02 -53.25
CA ILE A 276 13.96 -9.38 -54.57
C ILE A 276 15.19 -9.69 -55.44
N ARG A 277 16.40 -9.68 -54.84
CA ARG A 277 17.65 -10.03 -55.53
C ARG A 277 17.65 -11.48 -56.01
N VAL A 278 17.23 -12.41 -55.16
CA VAL A 278 17.13 -13.82 -55.52
C VAL A 278 16.14 -14.04 -56.66
N ASN A 279 14.95 -13.43 -56.61
CA ASN A 279 13.96 -13.54 -57.70
C ASN A 279 14.48 -12.96 -59.02
N ASN A 280 15.16 -11.81 -59.00
CA ASN A 280 15.79 -11.27 -60.21
C ASN A 280 16.92 -12.16 -60.74
N CYS A 281 17.78 -12.69 -59.87
CA CYS A 281 18.84 -13.62 -60.28
C CYS A 281 18.27 -14.90 -60.90
N TYR A 282 17.22 -15.49 -60.32
CA TYR A 282 16.54 -16.65 -60.90
C TYR A 282 15.93 -16.35 -62.27
N PHE A 283 15.29 -15.20 -62.41
CA PHE A 283 14.70 -14.78 -63.69
C PHE A 283 15.77 -14.57 -64.77
N LEU A 284 16.88 -13.90 -64.44
CA LEU A 284 18.01 -13.69 -65.35
C LEU A 284 18.69 -15.01 -65.73
N TYR A 285 18.83 -15.94 -64.78
CA TYR A 285 19.41 -17.26 -65.04
C TYR A 285 18.53 -18.09 -65.99
N THR A 286 17.21 -18.04 -65.79
CA THR A 286 16.24 -18.72 -66.65
C THR A 286 16.23 -18.15 -68.06
N LEU A 287 16.28 -16.82 -68.20
CA LEU A 287 16.39 -16.16 -69.51
C LEU A 287 17.70 -16.47 -70.22
N ASN A 288 18.82 -16.49 -69.49
CA ASN A 288 20.12 -16.82 -70.06
C ASN A 288 20.16 -18.28 -70.54
N SER A 289 19.64 -19.22 -69.74
CA SER A 289 19.51 -20.63 -70.13
C SER A 289 18.63 -20.81 -71.36
N ALA A 290 17.48 -20.14 -71.43
CA ALA A 290 16.61 -20.18 -72.62
C ALA A 290 17.29 -19.59 -73.86
N TYR A 291 18.03 -18.49 -73.72
CA TYR A 291 18.79 -17.89 -74.81
C TYR A 291 19.88 -18.82 -75.35
N LEU A 292 20.65 -19.47 -74.46
CA LEU A 292 21.69 -20.43 -74.85
C LEU A 292 21.12 -21.66 -75.58
N VAL A 293 19.97 -22.17 -75.15
CA VAL A 293 19.29 -23.28 -75.83
C VAL A 293 18.81 -22.88 -77.23
N TYR A 294 18.27 -21.66 -77.38
CA TYR A 294 17.84 -21.14 -78.69
C TYR A 294 19.02 -20.93 -79.64
N HIS A 295 20.11 -20.32 -79.16
CA HIS A 295 21.28 -20.03 -80.00
C HIS A 295 22.06 -21.30 -80.38
N GLY A 296 22.16 -22.27 -79.46
CA GLY A 296 22.74 -23.58 -79.74
C GLY A 296 21.90 -24.41 -80.73
N SER A 297 20.57 -24.21 -80.75
CA SER A 297 19.70 -24.85 -81.75
C SER A 297 19.85 -24.22 -83.15
N LEU A 298 20.07 -22.91 -83.22
CA LEU A 298 20.34 -22.18 -84.47
C LEU A 298 21.69 -22.56 -85.08
N GLU A 299 22.77 -22.60 -84.29
CA GLU A 299 24.10 -23.00 -84.78
C GLU A 299 24.15 -24.47 -85.25
N ASN A 300 23.38 -25.36 -84.62
CA ASN A 300 23.29 -26.75 -85.06
C ASN A 300 22.43 -26.91 -86.33
N SER A 301 21.50 -25.98 -86.58
CA SER A 301 20.73 -25.95 -87.83
C SER A 301 21.53 -25.36 -89.00
N GLU A 302 22.45 -24.43 -88.74
CA GLU A 302 23.34 -23.87 -89.77
C GLU A 302 24.50 -24.80 -90.15
N ARG A 303 24.92 -25.72 -89.25
CA ARG A 303 25.95 -26.73 -89.55
C ARG A 303 25.44 -27.97 -90.30
N ASN A 304 24.12 -28.15 -90.41
CA ASN A 304 23.49 -29.30 -91.06
C ASN A 304 22.87 -28.97 -92.44
N ASN A 305 23.15 -27.79 -92.99
CA ASN A 305 22.91 -27.40 -94.39
C ASN A 305 24.24 -27.20 -95.11
#